data_AF-A0A453PCI9-F1
#
_entry.id   AF-A0A453PCI9-F1
#
_cell.length_a   1.000
_cell.length_b   1.000
_cell.length_c   1.000
_cell.angle_alpha   90.00
_cell.angle_beta   90.00
_cell.angle_gamma   90.00
#
_symmetry.space_group_name_H-M   'P 1'
#
loop_
_entity.id
_entity.type
_entity.pdbx_description
1 polymer ?
#
loop_
_entity_poly.entity_id
_entity_poly.type
_entity_poly.pdbx_seq_one_letter_code
_entity_poly.pdbx_strand_id
1 'polypeptide(L)'
;RVSFPDPPPSLPPHARSFPAADSMGSGSKLRLWCSAFACALAFLGARGDDDHLVDITYVESAVAKGAVCLDGSPPAYHLAPGSGSGVSSWLVHFEGGAWCNNATTCLHRSRTPLGSSKEMARQAAFTGILSNASDYNPGTLQLHHL
;
A
#
# COMPACT_ATOMS: atom_id res chain seq x y z
N ARG A 1 -12.54 32.86 -80.30
CA ARG A 1 -11.53 31.79 -80.12
C ARG A 1 -10.85 31.99 -78.76
N VAL A 2 -11.47 31.47 -77.70
CA VAL A 2 -10.82 30.92 -76.51
C VAL A 2 -11.80 29.83 -76.04
N SER A 3 -11.27 28.62 -75.86
CA SER A 3 -11.99 27.38 -75.60
C SER A 3 -12.01 27.05 -74.11
N PHE A 4 -12.73 25.96 -73.79
CA PHE A 4 -12.69 25.08 -72.60
C PHE A 4 -13.85 25.23 -71.61
N PRO A 5 -14.29 24.14 -70.95
CA PRO A 5 -14.31 22.72 -71.39
C PRO A 5 -15.69 22.06 -71.21
N ASP A 6 -15.88 20.91 -71.87
CA ASP A 6 -17.10 20.09 -71.81
C ASP A 6 -17.37 19.48 -70.42
N PRO A 7 -18.64 19.22 -70.07
CA PRO A 7 -19.01 18.54 -68.82
C PRO A 7 -18.61 17.05 -68.85
N PRO A 8 -18.24 16.46 -67.69
CA PRO A 8 -17.86 15.06 -67.62
C PRO A 8 -19.05 14.11 -67.82
N PRO A 9 -18.82 12.89 -68.35
CA PRO A 9 -19.87 11.91 -68.57
C PRO A 9 -20.35 11.23 -67.26
N SER A 10 -21.62 10.81 -67.28
CA SER A 10 -22.32 10.10 -66.21
C SER A 10 -21.76 8.69 -65.96
N LEU A 11 -21.66 8.32 -64.68
CA LEU A 11 -21.22 7.00 -64.20
C LEU A 11 -22.35 5.95 -64.30
N PRO A 12 -22.04 4.70 -64.72
CA PRO A 12 -23.00 3.58 -64.74
C PRO A 12 -23.17 2.92 -63.35
N PRO A 13 -24.25 2.12 -63.15
CA PRO A 13 -24.64 1.61 -61.83
C PRO A 13 -23.87 0.35 -61.41
N HIS A 14 -23.65 0.28 -60.09
CA HIS A 14 -23.34 -0.85 -59.21
C HIS A 14 -23.02 -2.22 -59.84
N ALA A 15 -21.79 -2.68 -59.60
CA ALA A 15 -21.51 -4.08 -59.28
C ALA A 15 -20.93 -4.14 -57.86
N ARG A 16 -21.66 -4.76 -56.92
CA ARG A 16 -21.15 -5.11 -55.60
C ARG A 16 -20.11 -6.21 -55.75
N SER A 17 -18.83 -5.86 -55.70
CA SER A 17 -17.76 -6.80 -55.37
C SER A 17 -17.55 -6.73 -53.85
N PHE A 18 -17.96 -7.79 -53.15
CA PHE A 18 -17.55 -8.04 -51.77
C PHE A 18 -16.04 -8.30 -51.74
N PRO A 19 -15.21 -7.53 -51.02
CA PRO A 19 -13.95 -8.07 -50.56
C PRO A 19 -14.25 -9.10 -49.47
N ALA A 20 -13.50 -10.20 -49.56
CA ALA A 20 -13.60 -11.36 -48.72
C ALA A 20 -13.56 -11.01 -47.23
N ALA A 21 -14.17 -11.89 -46.43
CA ALA A 21 -14.01 -11.92 -44.99
C ALA A 21 -12.54 -11.68 -44.63
N ASP A 22 -12.27 -10.59 -43.90
CA ASP A 22 -10.99 -10.38 -43.26
C ASP A 22 -10.76 -11.59 -42.36
N SER A 23 -9.81 -12.42 -42.79
CA SER A 23 -9.21 -13.47 -41.99
C SER A 23 -8.68 -12.78 -40.73
N MET A 24 -9.44 -12.91 -39.64
CA MET A 24 -9.09 -12.39 -38.32
C MET A 24 -7.78 -13.05 -37.91
N GLY A 25 -6.69 -12.39 -38.31
CA GLY A 25 -5.36 -12.97 -38.36
C GLY A 25 -4.96 -13.48 -36.99
N SER A 26 -4.24 -14.59 -37.01
CA SER A 26 -3.53 -15.21 -35.88
C SER A 26 -2.85 -14.20 -34.94
N GLY A 27 -2.47 -13.02 -35.44
CA GLY A 27 -1.92 -11.89 -34.66
C GLY A 27 -2.87 -11.24 -33.65
N SER A 28 -4.19 -11.30 -33.83
CA SER A 28 -5.18 -10.76 -32.86
C SER A 28 -5.26 -11.63 -31.60
N LYS A 29 -5.28 -12.95 -31.79
CA LYS A 29 -5.20 -13.94 -30.72
C LYS A 29 -3.83 -13.84 -30.04
N LEU A 30 -2.74 -13.80 -30.80
CA LEU A 30 -1.41 -13.66 -30.21
C LEU A 30 -1.27 -12.38 -29.37
N ARG A 31 -1.79 -11.24 -29.83
CA ARG A 31 -1.80 -9.99 -29.04
C ARG A 31 -2.65 -10.09 -27.79
N LEU A 32 -3.83 -10.68 -27.89
CA LEU A 32 -4.72 -10.88 -26.74
C LEU A 32 -4.07 -11.79 -25.68
N TRP A 33 -3.41 -12.86 -26.13
CA TRP A 33 -2.68 -13.79 -25.27
C TRP A 33 -1.42 -13.16 -24.67
N CYS A 34 -0.67 -12.37 -25.43
CA CYS A 34 0.47 -11.61 -24.92
C CYS A 34 0.03 -10.57 -23.87
N SER A 35 -1.07 -9.85 -24.11
CA SER A 35 -1.63 -8.92 -23.13
C SER A 35 -2.17 -9.64 -21.89
N ALA A 36 -2.86 -10.76 -22.05
CA ALA A 36 -3.33 -11.55 -20.92
C ALA A 36 -2.16 -12.11 -20.08
N PHE A 37 -1.10 -12.58 -20.74
CA PHE A 37 0.09 -13.07 -20.07
C PHE A 37 0.87 -11.95 -19.39
N ALA A 38 1.03 -10.78 -20.04
CA ALA A 38 1.64 -9.61 -19.44
C ALA A 38 0.85 -9.09 -18.24
N CYS A 39 -0.49 -9.05 -18.33
CA CYS A 39 -1.35 -8.73 -17.18
C CYS A 39 -1.18 -9.77 -16.07
N ALA A 40 -1.20 -11.07 -16.37
CA ALA A 40 -1.00 -12.12 -15.38
C ALA A 40 0.37 -11.99 -14.70
N LEU A 41 1.44 -11.70 -15.44
CA LEU A 41 2.76 -11.44 -14.89
C LEU A 41 2.80 -10.18 -14.01
N ALA A 42 2.06 -9.12 -14.37
CA ALA A 42 1.93 -7.93 -13.54
C ALA A 42 1.17 -8.22 -12.23
N PHE A 43 0.13 -9.07 -12.27
CA PHE A 43 -0.60 -9.52 -11.07
C PHE A 43 0.22 -10.50 -10.22
N LEU A 44 1.04 -11.37 -10.81
CA LEU A 44 1.97 -12.24 -10.08
C LEU A 44 3.18 -11.48 -9.51
N GLY A 45 3.57 -10.36 -10.15
CA GLY A 45 4.66 -9.49 -9.71
C GLY A 45 4.25 -8.47 -8.65
N ALA A 46 2.96 -8.29 -8.39
CA ALA A 46 2.46 -7.56 -7.24
C ALA A 46 2.67 -8.43 -5.98
N ARG A 47 3.90 -8.44 -5.47
CA ARG A 47 4.10 -8.64 -4.03
C ARG A 47 3.37 -7.48 -3.37
N GLY A 48 2.14 -7.72 -2.91
CA GLY A 48 1.64 -6.93 -1.80
C GLY A 48 2.67 -7.15 -0.70
N ASP A 49 3.38 -6.08 -0.32
CA ASP A 49 4.12 -6.08 0.93
C ASP A 49 3.10 -6.50 1.99
N ASP A 50 3.27 -7.71 2.52
CA ASP A 50 2.50 -8.17 3.67
C ASP A 50 2.99 -7.29 4.81
N ASP A 51 2.30 -6.16 4.98
CA ASP A 51 2.62 -5.18 6.00
C ASP A 51 2.55 -5.94 7.32
N HIS A 52 3.68 -6.06 8.02
CA HIS A 52 3.75 -6.88 9.22
C HIS A 52 2.93 -6.20 10.32
N LEU A 53 1.64 -6.52 10.38
CA LEU A 53 0.69 -5.93 11.32
C LEU A 53 0.92 -6.52 12.72
N VAL A 54 1.23 -5.65 13.67
CA VAL A 54 1.53 -6.02 15.06
C VAL A 54 0.46 -5.48 15.97
N ASP A 55 -0.12 -6.36 16.80
CA ASP A 55 -1.18 -5.99 17.75
C ASP A 55 -0.66 -5.12 18.90
N ILE A 56 -1.54 -4.25 19.41
CA ILE A 56 -1.29 -3.40 20.58
C ILE A 56 -1.37 -4.21 21.88
N THR A 57 -0.47 -3.93 22.81
CA THR A 57 -0.46 -4.47 24.17
C THR A 57 -0.58 -3.34 25.18
N TYR A 58 -1.60 -3.41 26.04
CA TYR A 58 -1.84 -2.44 27.11
C TYR A 58 -1.16 -2.87 28.41
N VAL A 59 -0.53 -1.91 29.10
CA VAL A 59 0.15 -2.15 30.38
C VAL A 59 -0.74 -1.72 31.53
N GLU A 60 -1.83 -2.46 31.75
CA GLU A 60 -2.86 -2.15 32.77
C GLU A 60 -2.27 -1.98 34.18
N SER A 61 -1.28 -2.81 34.53
CA SER A 61 -0.61 -2.75 35.84
C SER A 61 0.17 -1.44 36.08
N ALA A 62 0.46 -0.67 35.03
CA ALA A 62 1.19 0.60 35.14
C ALA A 62 0.31 1.71 35.75
N VAL A 63 -1.01 1.64 35.58
CA VAL A 63 -1.96 2.62 36.12
C VAL A 63 -1.88 2.68 37.64
N ALA A 64 -1.79 1.52 38.31
CA ALA A 64 -1.62 1.43 39.76
C ALA A 64 -0.30 2.05 40.25
N LYS A 65 0.68 2.24 39.37
CA LYS A 65 1.97 2.90 39.64
C LYS A 65 1.97 4.38 39.24
N GLY A 66 0.86 4.91 38.72
CA GLY A 66 0.72 6.29 38.26
C GLY A 66 1.26 6.57 36.86
N ALA A 67 1.67 5.54 36.11
CA ALA A 67 2.09 5.68 34.72
C ALA A 67 0.87 5.58 33.80
N VAL A 68 0.51 6.70 33.16
CA VAL A 68 -0.69 6.85 32.33
C VAL A 68 -0.46 7.77 31.13
N CYS A 69 -1.30 7.66 30.11
CA CYS A 69 -1.43 8.63 29.03
C CYS A 69 -2.06 9.95 29.52
N LEU A 70 -2.16 10.97 28.64
CA LEU A 70 -2.71 12.28 28.98
C LEU A 70 -4.19 12.24 29.43
N ASP A 71 -4.95 11.24 28.97
CA ASP A 71 -6.35 11.01 29.38
C ASP A 71 -6.51 10.08 30.60
N GLY A 72 -5.41 9.57 31.16
CA GLY A 72 -5.42 8.61 32.26
C GLY A 72 -5.55 7.14 31.84
N SER A 73 -5.61 6.82 30.55
CA SER A 73 -5.56 5.44 30.06
C SER A 73 -4.18 4.78 30.31
N PRO A 74 -4.10 3.44 30.39
CA PRO A 74 -2.82 2.74 30.51
C PRO A 74 -1.93 3.02 29.29
N PRO A 75 -0.59 3.07 29.46
CA PRO A 75 0.33 3.10 28.32
C PRO A 75 0.25 1.79 27.52
N ALA A 76 0.62 1.84 26.26
CA ALA A 76 0.57 0.71 25.35
C ALA A 76 1.77 0.68 24.38
N TYR A 77 2.09 -0.49 23.85
CA TYR A 77 3.15 -0.71 22.86
C TYR A 77 2.74 -1.79 21.84
N HIS A 78 3.42 -1.87 20.72
CA HIS A 78 3.30 -2.96 19.75
C HIS A 78 4.56 -3.82 19.83
N LEU A 79 4.45 -5.13 19.94
CA LEU A 79 5.62 -6.01 20.07
C LEU A 79 5.62 -7.10 19.00
N ALA A 80 6.61 -7.06 18.11
CA ALA A 80 6.96 -8.19 17.27
C ALA A 80 8.08 -8.99 17.96
N PRO A 81 7.84 -10.26 18.36
CA PRO A 81 8.87 -11.09 18.96
C PRO A 81 10.01 -11.39 17.99
N GLY A 82 11.23 -11.35 18.50
CA GLY A 82 12.39 -11.80 17.74
C GLY A 82 12.42 -13.31 17.53
N SER A 83 13.23 -13.75 16.57
CA SER A 83 13.45 -15.17 16.26
C SER A 83 14.91 -15.48 15.92
N GLY A 84 15.27 -16.76 15.93
CA GLY A 84 16.64 -17.20 15.63
C GLY A 84 17.68 -16.55 16.54
N SER A 85 18.70 -15.92 15.95
CA SER A 85 19.74 -15.19 16.67
C SER A 85 19.31 -13.85 17.26
N GLY A 86 18.10 -13.36 16.94
CA GLY A 86 17.60 -12.07 17.39
C GLY A 86 16.75 -12.11 18.68
N VAL A 87 16.46 -13.29 19.23
CA VAL A 87 15.66 -13.46 20.47
C VAL A 87 16.25 -12.80 21.72
N SER A 88 17.55 -12.51 21.72
CA SER A 88 18.25 -11.86 22.84
C SER A 88 18.47 -10.36 22.61
N SER A 89 17.96 -9.82 21.51
CA SER A 89 18.30 -8.48 21.05
C SER A 89 17.01 -7.69 20.81
N TRP A 90 17.02 -6.41 21.19
CA TRP A 90 15.83 -5.56 21.21
C TRP A 90 16.07 -4.29 20.38
N LEU A 91 15.09 -3.90 19.59
CA LEU A 91 14.96 -2.59 18.98
C LEU A 91 13.72 -1.92 19.56
N VAL A 92 13.91 -0.82 20.28
CA VAL A 92 12.83 -0.04 20.89
C VAL A 92 12.68 1.28 20.13
N HIS A 93 11.50 1.53 19.59
CA HIS A 93 11.16 2.73 18.85
C HIS A 93 10.15 3.58 19.63
N PHE A 94 10.43 4.88 19.76
CA PHE A 94 9.51 5.83 20.36
C PHE A 94 8.81 6.65 19.27
N GLU A 95 7.49 6.53 19.19
CA GLU A 95 6.68 7.33 18.27
C GLU A 95 6.85 8.83 18.56
N GLY A 96 6.98 9.63 17.49
CA GLY A 96 7.04 11.08 17.55
C GLY A 96 5.66 11.74 17.67
N GLY A 97 5.50 12.92 17.05
CA GLY A 97 4.21 13.62 16.99
C GLY A 97 4.10 14.89 17.85
N ALA A 98 5.22 15.59 18.04
CA ALA A 98 5.32 16.87 18.77
C ALA A 98 4.78 16.83 20.22
N TRP A 99 4.61 17.99 20.84
CA TRP A 99 4.12 18.14 22.22
C TRP A 99 3.00 19.19 22.32
N CYS A 100 2.24 19.14 23.41
CA CYS A 100 1.31 20.21 23.81
C CYS A 100 1.97 21.08 24.89
N ASN A 101 1.63 22.37 24.94
CA ASN A 101 2.33 23.37 25.76
C ASN A 101 1.44 24.10 26.78
N ASN A 102 0.13 23.85 26.81
CA ASN A 102 -0.77 24.40 27.81
C ASN A 102 -1.94 23.46 28.11
N ALA A 103 -2.66 23.71 29.20
CA ALA A 103 -3.74 22.83 29.66
C ALA A 103 -4.83 22.61 28.60
N THR A 104 -5.22 23.66 27.87
CA THR A 104 -6.25 23.57 26.82
C THR A 104 -5.77 22.72 25.65
N THR A 105 -4.55 22.93 25.15
CA THR A 105 -4.00 22.15 24.02
C THR A 105 -3.73 20.70 24.42
N CYS A 106 -3.30 20.45 25.66
CA CYS A 106 -3.14 19.10 26.17
C CYS A 106 -4.46 18.37 26.39
N LEU A 107 -5.51 19.06 26.85
CA LEU A 107 -6.86 18.48 26.97
C LEU A 107 -7.45 18.12 25.61
N HIS A 108 -7.20 18.92 24.57
CA HIS A 108 -7.60 18.53 23.22
C HIS A 108 -6.80 17.34 22.71
N ARG A 109 -5.48 17.33 22.94
CA ARG A 109 -4.59 16.23 22.53
C ARG A 109 -4.89 14.93 23.27
N SER A 110 -5.36 14.95 24.51
CA SER A 110 -5.70 13.74 25.26
C SER A 110 -6.84 12.93 24.61
N ARG A 111 -7.57 13.51 23.65
CA ARG A 111 -8.64 12.84 22.89
C ARG A 111 -8.18 12.38 21.50
N THR A 112 -6.88 12.21 21.30
CA THR A 112 -6.29 11.75 20.05
C THR A 112 -5.39 10.53 20.27
N PRO A 113 -4.98 9.81 19.20
CA PRO A 113 -4.07 8.65 19.33
C PRO A 113 -2.75 8.98 20.06
N LEU A 114 -2.29 10.23 20.00
CA LEU A 114 -1.05 10.68 20.64
C LEU A 114 -1.22 11.12 22.11
N GLY A 115 -2.42 10.98 22.67
CA GLY A 115 -2.75 11.38 24.03
C GLY A 115 -3.60 10.38 24.81
N SER A 116 -4.17 9.37 24.14
CA SER A 116 -4.94 8.28 24.75
C SER A 116 -4.66 6.97 24.03
N SER A 117 -4.37 5.91 24.79
CA SER A 117 -4.21 4.57 24.22
C SER A 117 -5.53 3.99 23.72
N LYS A 118 -6.68 4.51 24.15
CA LYS A 118 -8.01 4.10 23.65
C LYS A 118 -8.24 4.51 22.21
N GLU A 119 -7.54 5.57 21.77
CA GLU A 119 -7.63 6.12 20.42
C GLU A 119 -6.47 5.62 19.52
N MET A 120 -5.51 4.86 20.06
CA MET A 120 -4.42 4.27 19.28
C MET A 120 -4.94 3.19 18.32
N ALA A 121 -4.23 3.02 17.20
CA ALA A 121 -4.51 1.93 16.29
C ALA A 121 -4.29 0.60 17.00
N ARG A 122 -5.23 -0.35 16.83
CA ARG A 122 -5.10 -1.69 17.42
C ARG A 122 -3.98 -2.50 16.80
N GLN A 123 -3.62 -2.17 15.56
CA GLN A 123 -2.57 -2.80 14.78
C GLN A 123 -1.69 -1.73 14.18
N ALA A 124 -0.38 -1.93 14.27
CA ALA A 124 0.62 -1.08 13.65
C ALA A 124 1.37 -1.86 12.57
N ALA A 125 1.56 -1.21 11.43
CA ALA A 125 2.35 -1.69 10.31
C ALA A 125 3.85 -1.54 10.60
N PHE A 126 4.56 -2.65 10.77
CA PHE A 126 6.01 -2.62 10.98
C PHE A 126 6.73 -2.58 9.63
N THR A 127 7.19 -1.38 9.28
CA THR A 127 7.87 -1.08 8.01
C THR A 127 9.31 -0.57 8.24
N GLY A 128 10.09 -0.47 7.17
CA GLY A 128 11.47 0.02 7.22
C GLY A 128 12.33 -0.80 8.20
N ILE A 129 12.97 -0.14 9.17
CA ILE A 129 13.82 -0.79 10.17
C ILE A 129 13.06 -1.70 11.14
N LEU A 130 11.73 -1.51 11.28
CA LEU A 130 10.88 -2.39 12.10
C LEU A 130 10.38 -3.61 11.32
N SER A 131 10.56 -3.63 10.00
CA SER A 131 10.11 -4.73 9.15
C SER A 131 10.85 -6.03 9.46
N ASN A 132 10.13 -7.14 9.31
CA ASN A 132 10.71 -8.49 9.35
C ASN A 132 11.27 -8.95 7.99
N ALA A 133 10.99 -8.21 6.91
CA ALA A 133 11.41 -8.56 5.57
C ALA A 133 12.85 -8.07 5.33
N SER A 134 13.70 -8.99 4.87
CA SER A 134 15.13 -8.73 4.64
C SER A 134 15.41 -7.64 3.62
N ASP A 135 14.48 -7.38 2.69
CA ASP A 135 14.68 -6.35 1.67
C ASP A 135 14.59 -4.94 2.28
N TYR A 136 13.83 -4.77 3.36
CA TYR A 136 13.64 -3.50 4.08
C TYR A 136 14.51 -3.42 5.35
N ASN A 137 14.72 -4.54 6.02
CA ASN A 137 15.59 -4.69 7.16
C ASN A 137 16.63 -5.80 6.87
N PRO A 138 17.70 -5.50 6.10
CA PRO A 138 18.68 -6.49 5.64
C PRO A 138 19.57 -7.08 6.75
N GLY A 139 19.28 -6.77 8.01
CA GLY A 139 19.89 -7.44 9.14
C GLY A 139 19.29 -8.82 9.35
N THR A 140 20.14 -9.83 9.50
CA THR A 140 19.84 -11.16 10.07
C THR A 140 19.40 -11.11 11.55
N LEU A 141 18.83 -9.98 11.96
CA LEU A 141 18.41 -9.61 13.30
C LEU A 141 16.88 -9.54 13.28
N GLN A 142 16.26 -10.71 13.41
CA GLN A 142 14.85 -10.82 13.79
C GLN A 142 14.77 -10.44 15.28
N LEU A 143 14.90 -9.15 15.58
CA LEU A 143 14.91 -8.60 16.93
C LEU A 143 13.51 -8.64 17.52
N HIS A 144 13.45 -8.48 18.84
CA HIS A 144 12.23 -7.96 19.43
C HIS A 144 12.08 -6.49 19.01
N HIS A 145 11.01 -6.17 18.30
CA HIS A 145 10.66 -4.81 17.92
C HIS A 145 9.54 -4.30 18.81
N LEU A 146 9.79 -3.21 19.54
CA LEU A 146 8.85 -2.56 20.46
C LEU A 146 8.57 -1.12 20.05
#